data_AF-G5EHN3-F1
#
_entry.id   AF-G5EHN3-F1
#
_cell.length_a   1.000
_cell.length_b   1.000
_cell.length_c   1.000
_cell.angle_alpha   90.00
_cell.angle_beta   90.00
_cell.angle_gamma   90.00
#
_symmetry.space_group_name_H-M   'P 1'
#
loop_
_entity.id
_entity.type
_entity.pdbx_description
1 polymer ?
#
loop_
_entity_poly.entity_id
_entity_poly.type
_entity_poly.pdbx_seq_one_letter_code
_entity_poly.pdbx_strand_id
1 'polypeptide(L)'
;MAATPNNNDAIILEFEDMRRRSDILLDELQKLEELGNPNSRDLILPGQLQNGWLTVPGIRPMVNRVKSETLSLERALEDYKKRLSSDSEDDLELARKRLRSRLVSCNLPSAEAQWDVIKRCSDLRAVGQQFSRTMALTHGGKPRPQSLNDQKRESRKPVPPGQLALVDAIVDGGAEWIRVMSITESRLLEEMAAGGWDWGCEDSDDEDQDTSGATGTGGNDDGDDDDEMEISIVKTVKGLVQAAEIHQATSPGASATGSGETRIHVVLTRIREGSQPEIDRLLRHARRMGRGNIKVIIDGTESGICSEPIPPLETALQNLVPYSGSPEKYLTEKINLDASTMIALISDISHAQIEVQDWHRKDIQKQIQEEDSGSNATVAKFLYPLLVDRELVCTLGAAQRVWDIVSMMGTGGEPSRTALLIPRPGQDLELTEEESLKKFREHCVHPVPDGLRLPIKIIDAKMAGRWEGLVEEKKLPEVVRSIAKDLLNEVNMESFLYGWEAGITTVTANGSLAQQIGRALEEDQTQRRQTQQGEEGSNPPPPAPLILVHSVRRSLGAKGQPRERRKTNGRAKE
;
A
#
# COMPACT_ATOMS: atom_id res chain seq x y z
N MET A 1 35.97 40.04 -22.62
CA MET A 1 35.56 40.07 -21.19
C MET A 1 34.16 39.52 -21.14
N ALA A 2 33.97 38.28 -20.67
CA ALA A 2 32.64 37.73 -20.46
C ALA A 2 31.98 38.55 -19.34
N ALA A 3 30.85 39.20 -19.64
CA ALA A 3 30.08 39.93 -18.66
C ALA A 3 29.63 38.95 -17.57
N THR A 4 30.15 39.10 -16.37
CA THR A 4 29.62 38.43 -15.18
C THR A 4 28.12 38.74 -15.11
N PRO A 5 27.24 37.74 -15.04
CA PRO A 5 25.80 37.96 -15.02
C PRO A 5 25.46 38.90 -13.86
N ASN A 6 24.57 39.85 -14.13
CA ASN A 6 24.13 40.80 -13.13
C ASN A 6 23.59 40.00 -11.94
N ASN A 7 23.96 40.37 -10.72
CA ASN A 7 23.73 39.53 -9.54
C ASN A 7 22.21 39.39 -9.20
N ASN A 8 21.35 40.13 -9.91
CA ASN A 8 19.89 40.00 -9.93
C ASN A 8 19.40 38.94 -10.94
N ASP A 9 20.08 38.76 -12.07
CA ASP A 9 19.75 37.73 -13.06
C ASP A 9 20.10 36.34 -12.52
N ALA A 10 21.22 36.23 -11.78
CA ALA A 10 21.66 34.98 -11.17
C ALA A 10 20.63 34.40 -10.16
N ILE A 11 20.06 35.25 -9.29
CA ILE A 11 19.08 34.80 -8.30
C ILE A 11 17.72 34.45 -8.94
N ILE A 12 17.36 35.12 -10.03
CA ILE A 12 16.16 34.79 -10.81
C ILE A 12 16.35 33.43 -11.51
N LEU A 13 17.52 33.18 -12.10
CA LEU A 13 17.83 31.90 -12.74
C LEU A 13 17.80 30.74 -11.74
N GLU A 14 18.38 30.92 -10.55
CA GLU A 14 18.34 29.90 -9.47
C GLU A 14 16.91 29.58 -9.03
N PHE A 15 16.05 30.61 -8.99
CA PHE A 15 14.63 30.45 -8.71
C PHE A 15 13.91 29.67 -9.81
N GLU A 16 14.12 30.05 -11.07
CA GLU A 16 13.48 29.43 -12.22
C GLU A 16 13.89 27.96 -12.37
N ASP A 17 15.14 27.63 -12.03
CA ASP A 17 15.60 26.25 -11.90
C ASP A 17 14.83 25.47 -10.83
N MET A 18 14.74 26.00 -9.61
CA MET A 18 13.97 25.34 -8.54
C MET A 18 12.50 25.17 -8.89
N ARG A 19 11.89 26.16 -9.54
CA ARG A 19 10.51 26.06 -10.00
C ARG A 19 10.35 24.91 -10.99
N ARG A 20 11.22 24.84 -12.01
CA ARG A 20 11.20 23.77 -13.01
C ARG A 20 11.34 22.39 -12.36
N ARG A 21 12.26 22.23 -11.41
CA ARG A 21 12.42 20.96 -10.70
C ARG A 21 11.19 20.62 -9.86
N SER A 22 10.56 21.62 -9.23
CA SER A 22 9.30 21.41 -8.50
C SER A 22 8.15 20.97 -9.41
N ASP A 23 8.05 21.51 -10.63
CA ASP A 23 7.03 21.13 -11.59
C ASP A 23 7.23 19.68 -12.06
N ILE A 24 8.47 19.28 -12.32
CA ILE A 24 8.84 17.89 -12.65
C ILE A 24 8.45 16.96 -11.50
N LEU A 25 8.84 17.29 -10.25
CA LEU A 25 8.50 16.48 -9.09
C LEU A 25 6.99 16.35 -8.89
N LEU A 26 6.23 17.42 -9.10
CA LEU A 26 4.77 17.39 -9.00
C LEU A 26 4.14 16.51 -10.08
N ASP A 27 4.61 16.57 -11.32
CA ASP A 27 4.16 15.71 -12.41
C ASP A 27 4.44 14.23 -12.11
N GLU A 28 5.65 13.90 -11.62
CA GLU A 28 6.01 12.53 -11.23
C GLU A 28 5.14 12.00 -10.08
N LEU A 29 4.94 12.80 -9.02
CA LEU A 29 4.12 12.40 -7.88
C LEU A 29 2.63 12.30 -8.25
N GLN A 30 2.14 13.14 -9.16
CA GLN A 30 0.76 13.07 -9.64
C GLN A 30 0.52 11.80 -10.45
N LYS A 31 1.47 11.39 -11.31
CA LYS A 31 1.42 10.09 -12.00
C LYS A 31 1.35 8.92 -11.03
N LEU A 32 2.13 8.95 -9.93
CA LEU A 32 2.03 7.93 -8.88
C LEU A 32 0.66 7.98 -8.17
N GLU A 33 0.10 9.17 -7.88
CA GLU A 33 -1.23 9.31 -7.27
C GLU A 33 -2.33 8.75 -8.18
N GLU A 34 -2.25 9.00 -9.49
CA GLU A 34 -3.18 8.48 -10.50
C GLU A 34 -3.10 6.96 -10.62
N LEU A 35 -1.89 6.39 -10.60
CA LEU A 35 -1.67 4.94 -10.56
C LEU A 35 -2.07 4.31 -9.23
N GLY A 36 -2.03 5.06 -8.14
CA GLY A 36 -2.46 4.67 -6.80
C GLY A 36 -3.97 4.72 -6.59
N ASN A 37 -4.73 5.36 -7.49
CA ASN A 37 -6.16 5.56 -7.32
C ASN A 37 -6.94 4.26 -7.60
N PRO A 38 -7.76 3.75 -6.67
CA PRO A 38 -8.56 2.55 -6.86
C PRO A 38 -9.60 2.68 -7.97
N ASN A 39 -9.99 3.90 -8.36
CA ASN A 39 -10.87 4.12 -9.51
C ASN A 39 -10.15 3.96 -10.86
N SER A 40 -8.81 4.01 -10.86
CA SER A 40 -7.96 3.76 -12.03
C SER A 40 -7.44 2.32 -12.06
N ARG A 41 -7.62 1.55 -10.97
CA ARG A 41 -7.15 0.17 -10.86
C ARG A 41 -8.28 -0.80 -11.11
N ASP A 42 -8.04 -1.68 -12.08
CA ASP A 42 -8.94 -2.78 -12.37
C ASP A 42 -8.76 -4.00 -11.46
N LEU A 43 -7.88 -3.90 -10.45
CA LEU A 43 -7.50 -4.98 -9.53
C LEU A 43 -7.25 -4.43 -8.11
N ILE A 44 -7.81 -5.06 -7.09
CA ILE A 44 -7.57 -4.84 -5.65
C ILE A 44 -7.01 -6.16 -5.07
N LEU A 45 -5.76 -6.17 -4.61
CA LEU A 45 -5.05 -7.44 -4.37
C LEU A 45 -5.03 -7.86 -2.88
N PRO A 46 -4.72 -9.13 -2.53
CA PRO A 46 -4.84 -9.67 -1.16
C PRO A 46 -4.14 -8.86 -0.07
N GLY A 47 -2.92 -8.35 -0.35
CA GLY A 47 -2.14 -7.53 0.58
C GLY A 47 -2.66 -6.09 0.75
N GLN A 48 -3.53 -5.61 -0.14
CA GLN A 48 -4.24 -4.32 0.02
C GLN A 48 -5.49 -4.47 0.90
N LEU A 49 -6.07 -5.68 0.95
CA LEU A 49 -7.23 -6.00 1.77
C LEU A 49 -6.84 -6.28 3.23
N GLN A 50 -5.67 -6.88 3.45
CA GLN A 50 -5.10 -7.12 4.79
C GLN A 50 -4.64 -5.88 5.55
N ASN A 51 -4.50 -4.73 4.85
CA ASN A 51 -4.05 -3.49 5.45
C ASN A 51 -5.00 -2.29 5.18
N GLY A 52 -6.15 -2.52 4.54
CA GLY A 52 -7.15 -1.48 4.24
C GLY A 52 -6.75 -0.36 3.26
N TRP A 53 -5.57 -0.38 2.64
CA TRP A 53 -5.08 0.72 1.79
C TRP A 53 -5.45 0.52 0.31
N LEU A 54 -6.50 1.23 -0.13
CA LEU A 54 -6.86 1.36 -1.55
C LEU A 54 -5.93 2.32 -2.33
N THR A 55 -5.24 3.21 -1.62
CA THR A 55 -4.24 4.16 -2.14
C THR A 55 -3.01 4.09 -1.22
N VAL A 56 -1.80 4.31 -1.75
CA VAL A 56 -0.61 4.46 -0.90
C VAL A 56 -0.77 5.71 -0.02
N PRO A 57 -0.92 5.58 1.31
CA PRO A 57 -1.04 6.73 2.20
C PRO A 57 0.16 7.66 2.13
N GLY A 58 -0.10 8.95 2.33
CA GLY A 58 0.95 9.96 2.44
C GLY A 58 1.39 10.60 1.13
N ILE A 59 1.05 10.01 -0.04
CA ILE A 59 1.33 10.63 -1.35
C ILE A 59 0.69 12.01 -1.44
N ARG A 60 -0.61 12.12 -1.15
CA ARG A 60 -1.32 13.41 -1.26
C ARG A 60 -0.78 14.48 -0.29
N PRO A 61 -0.49 14.17 0.99
CA PRO A 61 0.27 15.06 1.85
C PRO A 61 1.62 15.50 1.28
N MET A 62 2.40 14.58 0.67
CA MET A 62 3.67 14.91 0.02
C MET A 62 3.48 15.87 -1.18
N VAL A 63 2.51 15.58 -2.06
CA VAL A 63 2.12 16.46 -3.17
C VAL A 63 1.75 17.86 -2.66
N ASN A 64 0.93 17.93 -1.61
CA ASN A 64 0.53 19.21 -1.02
C ASN A 64 1.70 19.98 -0.40
N ARG A 65 2.67 19.27 0.22
CA ARG A 65 3.89 19.87 0.75
C ARG A 65 4.70 20.52 -0.37
N VAL A 66 4.95 19.80 -1.46
CA VAL A 66 5.69 20.34 -2.63
C VAL A 66 4.94 21.53 -3.23
N LYS A 67 3.61 21.43 -3.44
CA LYS A 67 2.77 22.55 -3.91
C LYS A 67 2.89 23.79 -3.02
N SER A 68 2.88 23.60 -1.69
CA SER A 68 3.00 24.71 -0.74
C SER A 68 4.36 25.39 -0.81
N GLU A 69 5.44 24.62 -0.97
CA GLU A 69 6.80 25.16 -1.13
C GLU A 69 6.91 25.94 -2.46
N THR A 70 6.43 25.38 -3.57
CA THR A 70 6.40 26.05 -4.88
C THR A 70 5.62 27.36 -4.83
N LEU A 71 4.42 27.36 -4.23
CA LEU A 71 3.62 28.59 -4.07
C LEU A 71 4.30 29.63 -3.17
N SER A 72 4.98 29.20 -2.11
CA SER A 72 5.73 30.10 -1.23
C SER A 72 6.91 30.74 -1.98
N LEU A 73 7.60 29.96 -2.80
CA LEU A 73 8.66 30.45 -3.68
C LEU A 73 8.09 31.47 -4.68
N GLU A 74 7.01 31.15 -5.40
CA GLU A 74 6.41 32.03 -6.42
C GLU A 74 6.03 33.40 -5.86
N ARG A 75 5.45 33.42 -4.64
CA ARG A 75 5.12 34.67 -3.95
C ARG A 75 6.37 35.51 -3.62
N ALA A 76 7.46 34.87 -3.22
CA ALA A 76 8.71 35.58 -2.92
C ALA A 76 9.36 36.17 -4.18
N LEU A 77 9.31 35.44 -5.30
CA LEU A 77 9.79 35.95 -6.59
C LEU A 77 8.94 37.12 -7.08
N GLU A 78 7.61 37.03 -6.96
CA GLU A 78 6.70 38.09 -7.40
C GLU A 78 6.91 39.40 -6.60
N ASP A 79 7.12 39.29 -5.27
CA ASP A 79 7.48 40.45 -4.43
C ASP A 79 8.83 41.06 -4.86
N TYR A 80 9.82 40.22 -5.18
CA TYR A 80 11.12 40.66 -5.69
C TYR A 80 11.00 41.36 -7.05
N LYS A 81 10.26 40.79 -8.01
CA LYS A 81 10.05 41.37 -9.36
C LYS A 81 9.31 42.70 -9.29
N LYS A 82 8.31 42.84 -8.41
CA LYS A 82 7.61 44.12 -8.20
C LYS A 82 8.55 45.22 -7.70
N ARG A 83 9.45 44.87 -6.78
CA ARG A 83 10.40 45.84 -6.21
C ARG A 83 11.59 46.12 -7.12
N LEU A 84 11.93 45.20 -8.03
CA LEU A 84 12.89 45.42 -9.11
C LEU A 84 12.46 46.58 -10.04
N SER A 85 11.16 46.84 -10.16
CA SER A 85 10.61 47.97 -10.91
C SER A 85 10.48 49.28 -10.11
N SER A 86 10.86 49.29 -8.83
CA SER A 86 10.84 50.49 -7.97
C SER A 86 12.21 51.18 -7.92
N ASP A 87 12.22 52.51 -7.78
CA ASP A 87 13.46 53.31 -7.65
C ASP A 87 14.11 53.23 -6.24
N SER A 88 13.55 52.47 -5.30
CA SER A 88 14.09 52.32 -3.93
C SER A 88 15.10 51.17 -3.83
N GLU A 89 16.39 51.52 -3.77
CA GLU A 89 17.49 50.54 -3.70
C GLU A 89 17.48 49.73 -2.38
N ASP A 90 17.13 50.37 -1.26
CA ASP A 90 17.02 49.72 0.06
C ASP A 90 15.89 48.67 0.09
N ASP A 91 14.75 48.96 -0.54
CA ASP A 91 13.63 48.02 -0.64
C ASP A 91 13.97 46.83 -1.54
N LEU A 92 14.74 47.05 -2.60
CA LEU A 92 15.22 46.02 -3.50
C LEU A 92 16.23 45.09 -2.80
N GLU A 93 17.16 45.65 -2.02
CA GLU A 93 18.12 44.86 -1.25
C GLU A 93 17.43 43.99 -0.18
N LEU A 94 16.45 44.56 0.55
CA LEU A 94 15.67 43.82 1.52
C LEU A 94 14.88 42.67 0.89
N ALA A 95 14.25 42.91 -0.26
CA ALA A 95 13.52 41.89 -1.01
C ALA A 95 14.43 40.76 -1.50
N ARG A 96 15.63 41.14 -1.95
CA ARG A 96 16.65 40.18 -2.39
C ARG A 96 17.16 39.31 -1.24
N LYS A 97 17.40 39.90 -0.06
CA LYS A 97 17.78 39.16 1.15
C LYS A 97 16.69 38.18 1.58
N ARG A 98 15.42 38.59 1.50
CA ARG A 98 14.26 37.72 1.76
C ARG A 98 14.18 36.58 0.74
N LEU A 99 14.36 36.86 -0.54
CA LEU A 99 14.37 35.84 -1.59
C LEU A 99 15.48 34.81 -1.33
N ARG A 100 16.72 35.25 -1.11
CA ARG A 100 17.84 34.35 -0.76
C ARG A 100 17.54 33.50 0.47
N SER A 101 17.03 34.11 1.53
CA SER A 101 16.67 33.39 2.74
C SER A 101 15.63 32.30 2.45
N ARG A 102 14.66 32.55 1.57
CA ARG A 102 13.67 31.56 1.14
C ARG A 102 14.25 30.45 0.29
N LEU A 103 15.18 30.74 -0.61
CA LEU A 103 15.89 29.73 -1.40
C LEU A 103 16.65 28.77 -0.47
N VAL A 104 17.40 29.33 0.49
CA VAL A 104 18.18 28.54 1.47
C VAL A 104 17.29 27.73 2.41
N SER A 105 16.14 28.25 2.81
CA SER A 105 15.21 27.56 3.72
C SER A 105 14.20 26.66 3.00
N CYS A 106 14.26 26.51 1.67
CA CYS A 106 13.29 25.74 0.92
C CYS A 106 13.50 24.24 1.14
N ASN A 107 12.41 23.52 1.39
CA ASN A 107 12.45 22.07 1.63
C ASN A 107 12.44 21.25 0.33
N LEU A 108 12.40 21.89 -0.84
CA LEU A 108 12.31 21.19 -2.13
C LEU A 108 13.46 20.19 -2.37
N PRO A 109 14.75 20.53 -2.14
CA PRO A 109 15.84 19.57 -2.32
C PRO A 109 15.70 18.34 -1.43
N SER A 110 15.12 18.49 -0.23
CA SER A 110 14.86 17.36 0.66
C SER A 110 13.74 16.48 0.13
N ALA A 111 12.69 17.06 -0.48
CA ALA A 111 11.60 16.30 -1.09
C ALA A 111 12.05 15.57 -2.37
N GLU A 112 12.90 16.19 -3.18
CA GLU A 112 13.55 15.58 -4.34
C GLU A 112 14.40 14.38 -3.92
N ALA A 113 15.28 14.57 -2.93
CA ALA A 113 16.11 13.50 -2.41
C ALA A 113 15.29 12.33 -1.84
N GLN A 114 14.21 12.63 -1.11
CA GLN A 114 13.27 11.61 -0.65
C GLN A 114 12.64 10.84 -1.82
N TRP A 115 12.19 11.55 -2.86
CA TRP A 115 11.57 10.94 -4.03
C TRP A 115 12.55 10.10 -4.86
N ASP A 116 13.80 10.55 -5.02
CA ASP A 116 14.82 9.79 -5.73
C ASP A 116 15.15 8.48 -5.02
N VAL A 117 15.20 8.47 -3.68
CA VAL A 117 15.33 7.22 -2.91
C VAL A 117 14.12 6.33 -3.13
N ILE A 118 12.91 6.89 -3.04
CA ILE A 118 11.66 6.14 -3.28
C ILE A 118 11.66 5.52 -4.68
N LYS A 119 12.07 6.22 -5.74
CA LYS A 119 12.12 5.68 -7.11
C LYS A 119 12.96 4.42 -7.28
N ARG A 120 13.93 4.17 -6.40
CA ARG A 120 14.79 2.97 -6.42
C ARG A 120 14.19 1.79 -5.65
N CYS A 121 13.13 2.03 -4.89
CA CYS A 121 12.50 1.01 -4.07
C CYS A 121 11.45 0.20 -4.87
N SER A 122 10.93 -0.84 -4.21
CA SER A 122 9.84 -1.67 -4.74
C SER A 122 8.69 -1.79 -3.73
N ASP A 123 7.47 -2.06 -4.22
CA ASP A 123 6.29 -2.34 -3.40
C ASP A 123 6.04 -1.29 -2.29
N LEU A 124 5.83 -0.04 -2.70
CA LEU A 124 5.59 1.10 -1.81
C LEU A 124 4.24 0.97 -1.10
N ARG A 125 4.27 0.96 0.23
CA ARG A 125 3.09 0.83 1.10
C ARG A 125 2.67 2.12 1.76
N ALA A 126 3.59 3.03 2.06
CA ALA A 126 3.24 4.32 2.66
C ALA A 126 4.36 5.35 2.47
N VAL A 127 4.01 6.62 2.56
CA VAL A 127 4.94 7.76 2.54
C VAL A 127 4.69 8.63 3.78
N GLY A 128 5.75 9.16 4.39
CA GLY A 128 5.68 10.17 5.45
C GLY A 128 4.82 9.78 6.66
N GLN A 129 4.94 8.55 7.14
CA GLN A 129 4.19 8.05 8.29
C GLN A 129 4.90 8.37 9.60
N GLN A 130 4.12 8.56 10.66
CA GLN A 130 4.65 8.75 12.00
C GLN A 130 4.20 7.60 12.89
N PHE A 131 5.12 7.09 13.69
CA PHE A 131 4.90 5.97 14.59
C PHE A 131 5.25 6.37 16.01
N SER A 132 4.46 5.94 16.99
CA SER A 132 4.72 6.23 18.39
C SER A 132 5.94 5.46 18.89
N ARG A 133 6.83 6.15 19.59
CA ARG A 133 8.00 5.60 20.32
C ARG A 133 7.61 5.10 21.72
N THR A 134 6.41 5.44 22.17
CA THR A 134 5.90 5.10 23.51
C THR A 134 4.52 4.45 23.41
N MET A 135 4.25 3.45 24.24
CA MET A 135 2.90 2.89 24.39
C MET A 135 2.03 3.89 25.17
N ALA A 136 1.16 4.64 24.49
CA ALA A 136 0.20 5.51 25.19
C ALA A 136 -0.99 4.70 25.70
N LEU A 137 -1.20 4.69 27.02
CA LEU A 137 -2.44 4.20 27.64
C LEU A 137 -3.56 5.22 27.36
N THR A 138 -4.57 4.83 26.60
CA THR A 138 -5.77 5.65 26.45
C THR A 138 -6.68 5.50 27.68
N HIS A 139 -7.40 6.54 28.11
CA HIS A 139 -8.45 6.41 29.15
C HIS A 139 -9.48 5.37 28.68
N GLY A 140 -9.39 4.16 29.25
CA GLY A 140 -10.01 2.93 28.73
C GLY A 140 -9.08 1.72 28.62
N GLY A 141 -7.78 1.86 28.95
CA GLY A 141 -6.87 0.74 29.22
C GLY A 141 -6.39 -0.06 28.01
N LYS A 142 -6.43 0.50 26.79
CA LYS A 142 -5.97 -0.19 25.56
C LYS A 142 -4.81 0.54 24.89
N PRO A 143 -3.68 -0.15 24.60
CA PRO A 143 -2.62 0.35 23.73
C PRO A 143 -3.02 0.20 22.24
N ARG A 144 -2.78 1.24 21.42
CA ARG A 144 -2.98 1.22 19.96
C ARG A 144 -1.89 2.07 19.29
N PRO A 145 -1.33 1.68 18.12
CA PRO A 145 -0.46 2.55 17.35
C PRO A 145 -1.31 3.69 16.77
N GLN A 146 -0.90 4.94 16.99
CA GLN A 146 -1.56 6.08 16.35
C GLN A 146 -1.03 6.24 14.92
N SER A 147 -1.83 5.87 13.91
CA SER A 147 -1.69 6.49 12.59
C SER A 147 -2.53 7.76 12.59
N LEU A 148 -1.93 8.89 12.21
CA LEU A 148 -2.59 10.21 12.23
C LEU A 148 -3.81 10.31 11.29
N ASN A 149 -4.05 9.33 10.41
CA ASN A 149 -5.26 9.29 9.58
C ASN A 149 -6.54 8.92 10.35
N ASP A 150 -6.45 8.43 11.60
CA ASP A 150 -7.60 8.07 12.44
C ASP A 150 -8.22 9.28 13.19
N GLN A 151 -7.75 10.51 12.95
CA GLN A 151 -8.15 11.70 13.71
C GLN A 151 -9.61 12.18 13.53
N LYS A 152 -10.46 11.46 12.80
CA LYS A 152 -11.88 11.87 12.65
C LYS A 152 -12.79 11.49 13.83
N ARG A 153 -12.25 10.98 14.94
CA ARG A 153 -13.04 10.71 16.16
C ARG A 153 -12.38 11.23 17.43
N GLU A 154 -12.97 12.33 17.93
CA GLU A 154 -13.02 12.81 19.31
C GLU A 154 -11.70 13.22 20.00
N SER A 155 -11.58 14.53 20.20
CA SER A 155 -10.90 15.24 21.31
C SER A 155 -9.90 14.44 22.16
N ARG A 156 -8.69 14.21 21.64
CA ARG A 156 -7.53 13.78 22.45
C ARG A 156 -6.39 14.78 22.27
N LYS A 157 -5.68 15.08 23.37
CA LYS A 157 -4.51 15.95 23.37
C LYS A 157 -3.47 15.41 22.37
N PRO A 158 -2.84 16.26 21.54
CA PRO A 158 -1.82 15.82 20.59
C PRO A 158 -0.66 15.15 21.34
N VAL A 159 -0.18 14.02 20.83
CA VAL A 159 1.04 13.38 21.34
C VAL A 159 2.21 14.36 21.14
N PRO A 160 3.08 14.57 22.15
CA PRO A 160 4.22 15.46 22.03
C PRO A 160 5.12 15.08 20.83
N PRO A 161 5.64 16.05 20.06
CA PRO A 161 6.45 15.80 18.86
C PRO A 161 7.69 14.90 19.10
N GLY A 162 8.26 14.89 20.31
CA GLY A 162 9.44 14.09 20.67
C GLY A 162 9.17 12.57 20.79
N GLN A 163 7.91 12.17 20.91
CA GLN A 163 7.50 10.77 21.08
C GLN A 163 7.14 10.07 19.76
N LEU A 164 7.35 10.73 18.61
CA LEU A 164 7.02 10.18 17.29
C LEU A 164 8.30 9.94 16.47
N ALA A 165 8.40 8.75 15.90
CA ALA A 165 9.40 8.41 14.89
C ALA A 165 8.81 8.64 13.49
N LEU A 166 9.47 9.46 12.69
CA LEU A 166 9.06 9.75 11.31
C LEU A 166 9.69 8.73 10.35
N VAL A 167 8.89 8.13 9.50
CA VAL A 167 9.28 7.20 8.45
C VAL A 167 8.90 7.81 7.10
N ASP A 168 9.89 8.04 6.25
CA ASP A 168 9.70 8.73 4.98
C ASP A 168 9.05 7.84 3.92
N ALA A 169 9.37 6.56 3.91
CA ALA A 169 8.72 5.56 3.06
C ALA A 169 8.69 4.18 3.73
N ILE A 170 7.63 3.41 3.46
CA ILE A 170 7.52 2.00 3.82
C ILE A 170 7.45 1.21 2.52
N VAL A 171 8.38 0.31 2.29
CA VAL A 171 8.61 -0.38 1.01
C VAL A 171 8.75 -1.89 1.23
N ASP A 172 8.98 -2.64 0.15
CA ASP A 172 9.13 -4.10 0.14
C ASP A 172 7.98 -4.82 0.84
N GLY A 173 6.76 -4.38 0.58
CA GLY A 173 5.57 -5.01 1.15
C GLY A 173 5.40 -4.73 2.65
N GLY A 174 6.07 -3.72 3.19
CA GLY A 174 6.03 -3.39 4.62
C GLY A 174 7.19 -3.93 5.44
N ALA A 175 8.11 -4.69 4.81
CA ALA A 175 9.27 -5.24 5.48
C ALA A 175 10.38 -4.20 5.72
N GLU A 176 10.38 -3.09 5.00
CA GLU A 176 11.46 -2.09 5.06
C GLU A 176 10.92 -0.67 5.32
N TRP A 177 11.52 0.00 6.31
CA TRP A 177 11.21 1.35 6.74
C TRP A 177 12.36 2.26 6.39
N ILE A 178 12.11 3.23 5.52
CA ILE A 178 13.12 4.16 5.02
C ILE A 178 13.00 5.50 5.71
N ARG A 179 14.13 6.03 6.17
CA ARG A 179 14.32 7.40 6.66
C ARG A 179 15.37 8.09 5.82
N VAL A 180 15.04 9.22 5.21
CA VAL A 180 15.97 10.02 4.41
C VAL A 180 16.39 11.25 5.20
N MET A 181 17.69 11.44 5.39
CA MET A 181 18.27 12.58 6.12
C MET A 181 19.28 13.33 5.24
N SER A 182 19.24 14.66 5.32
CA SER A 182 20.10 15.56 4.54
C SER A 182 21.11 16.33 5.42
N ILE A 183 21.57 15.71 6.52
CA ILE A 183 22.60 16.26 7.40
C ILE A 183 23.97 16.29 6.70
N THR A 184 24.72 17.38 6.85
CA THR A 184 26.08 17.52 6.28
C THR A 184 27.13 16.99 7.24
N GLU A 185 28.30 16.60 6.71
CA GLU A 185 29.42 16.13 7.52
C GLU A 185 29.83 17.18 8.57
N SER A 186 29.97 18.45 8.19
CA SER A 186 30.33 19.53 9.11
C SER A 186 29.33 19.67 10.27
N ARG A 187 28.03 19.62 9.98
CA ARG A 187 26.99 19.69 11.01
C ARG A 187 27.01 18.48 11.92
N LEU A 188 27.24 17.29 11.36
CA LEU A 188 27.32 16.07 12.15
C LEU A 188 28.54 16.10 13.11
N LEU A 189 29.68 16.60 12.66
CA LEU A 189 30.87 16.77 13.51
C LEU A 189 30.62 17.78 14.66
N GLU A 190 29.90 18.87 14.38
CA GLU A 190 29.47 19.83 15.42
C GLU A 190 28.52 19.16 16.44
N GLU A 191 27.54 18.38 15.98
CA GLU A 191 26.65 17.61 16.85
C GLU A 191 27.42 16.57 17.68
N MET A 192 28.39 15.88 17.08
CA MET A 192 29.28 14.94 17.77
C MET A 192 30.12 15.63 18.85
N ALA A 193 30.70 16.80 18.55
CA ALA A 193 31.49 17.56 19.51
C ALA A 193 30.63 18.07 20.67
N ALA A 194 29.43 18.59 20.37
CA ALA A 194 28.48 19.07 21.38
C ALA A 194 27.95 17.94 22.27
N GLY A 195 27.72 16.75 21.69
CA GLY A 195 27.28 15.55 22.40
C GLY A 195 28.38 14.81 23.18
N GLY A 196 29.60 15.36 23.26
CA GLY A 196 30.72 14.76 23.97
C GLY A 196 31.21 13.45 23.36
N TRP A 197 31.13 13.32 22.02
CA TRP A 197 31.61 12.14 21.31
C TRP A 197 33.06 11.84 21.67
N ASP A 198 33.35 10.58 21.97
CA ASP A 198 34.69 10.11 22.20
C ASP A 198 35.44 10.04 20.85
N TRP A 199 36.25 11.06 20.58
CA TRP A 199 37.08 11.18 19.39
C TRP A 199 38.30 10.23 19.39
N GLY A 200 38.42 9.35 20.40
CA GLY A 200 39.41 8.29 20.48
C GLY A 200 40.85 8.78 20.70
N CYS A 201 41.45 8.38 21.81
CA CYS A 201 42.84 7.90 21.80
C CYS A 201 42.78 6.37 21.75
N GLU A 202 43.68 5.76 20.96
CA GLU A 202 43.70 4.34 20.55
C GLU A 202 43.13 3.33 21.57
N ASP A 203 42.29 2.40 21.10
CA ASP A 203 41.84 1.22 21.84
C ASP A 203 43.06 0.47 22.41
N SER A 204 43.37 0.70 23.69
CA SER A 204 44.19 -0.23 24.46
C SER A 204 43.26 -1.34 24.89
N ASP A 205 43.47 -2.53 24.32
CA ASP A 205 42.80 -3.79 24.63
C ASP A 205 43.03 -4.19 26.11
N ASP A 206 42.37 -3.52 27.05
CA ASP A 206 42.21 -4.04 28.41
C ASP A 206 40.73 -4.40 28.61
N GLU A 207 40.47 -5.70 28.42
CA GLU A 207 39.29 -6.38 28.94
C GLU A 207 39.29 -6.27 30.46
N ASP A 208 38.63 -5.27 31.03
CA ASP A 208 38.21 -5.32 32.42
C ASP A 208 36.79 -4.78 32.61
N GLN A 209 35.97 -5.67 33.15
CA GLN A 209 34.63 -5.42 33.68
C GLN A 209 34.65 -4.34 34.77
N ASP A 210 33.48 -3.74 34.99
CA ASP A 210 33.07 -2.90 36.12
C ASP A 210 33.14 -1.39 35.94
N THR A 211 32.07 -0.82 35.37
CA THR A 211 31.60 0.52 35.73
C THR A 211 30.46 0.42 36.75
N SER A 212 30.81 0.01 37.98
CA SER A 212 29.96 0.23 39.15
C SER A 212 30.65 1.19 40.13
N GLY A 213 30.00 2.32 40.41
CA GLY A 213 30.35 3.28 41.48
C GLY A 213 30.18 4.73 41.00
N ALA A 214 29.38 5.61 41.61
CA ALA A 214 28.75 5.56 42.92
C ALA A 214 27.51 6.48 42.97
N THR A 215 26.62 6.07 43.86
CA THR A 215 25.32 6.63 44.25
C THR A 215 25.34 8.10 44.68
N GLY A 216 24.27 8.83 44.32
CA GLY A 216 23.89 10.11 44.91
C GLY A 216 22.39 10.38 44.81
N THR A 217 21.66 9.96 45.85
CA THR A 217 20.32 10.42 46.29
C THR A 217 19.10 10.16 45.40
N GLY A 218 18.18 9.35 45.94
CA GLY A 218 16.86 9.11 45.37
C GLY A 218 16.01 10.37 45.27
N GLY A 219 15.48 10.58 44.08
CA GLY A 219 14.31 11.38 43.78
C GLY A 219 13.64 10.71 42.60
N ASN A 220 12.32 10.48 42.68
CA ASN A 220 11.53 10.21 41.48
C ASN A 220 11.74 11.40 40.53
N ASP A 221 12.44 11.18 39.43
CA ASP A 221 12.61 12.20 38.40
C ASP A 221 12.17 11.63 37.06
N ASP A 222 11.21 12.33 36.46
CA ASP A 222 10.66 12.07 35.15
C ASP A 222 11.78 12.31 34.12
N GLY A 223 12.51 11.25 33.75
CA GLY A 223 13.68 11.30 32.89
C GLY A 223 13.37 11.62 31.42
N ASP A 224 13.10 12.89 31.12
CA ASP A 224 13.00 13.45 29.76
C ASP A 224 14.21 14.36 29.41
N ASP A 225 15.17 14.56 30.33
CA ASP A 225 16.26 15.54 30.17
C ASP A 225 17.62 14.98 29.68
N ASP A 226 17.79 13.64 29.56
CA ASP A 226 19.03 13.04 29.02
C ASP A 226 19.08 13.01 27.46
N ASP A 227 17.99 13.41 26.80
CA ASP A 227 17.81 13.32 25.34
C ASP A 227 18.35 14.55 24.56
N GLU A 228 18.82 15.60 25.25
CA GLU A 228 19.24 16.87 24.63
C GLU A 228 20.66 16.84 24.04
N MET A 229 21.52 15.91 24.45
CA MET A 229 22.91 15.79 23.96
C MET A 229 23.14 14.61 22.99
N GLU A 230 22.10 13.87 22.60
CA GLU A 230 22.23 12.72 21.71
C GLU A 230 22.35 13.14 20.23
N ILE A 231 23.35 12.61 19.53
CA ILE A 231 23.62 12.88 18.11
C ILE A 231 22.41 12.52 17.24
N SER A 232 22.02 13.38 16.30
CA SER A 232 20.74 13.28 15.57
C SER A 232 20.50 11.94 14.86
N ILE A 233 21.53 11.35 14.26
CA ILE A 233 21.45 10.04 13.60
C ILE A 233 21.15 8.94 14.61
N VAL A 234 21.86 8.92 15.74
CA VAL A 234 21.68 7.92 16.81
C VAL A 234 20.27 8.02 17.40
N LYS A 235 19.84 9.25 17.73
CA LYS A 235 18.49 9.52 18.22
C LYS A 235 17.41 9.04 17.25
N THR A 236 17.62 9.29 15.95
CA THR A 236 16.69 8.86 14.90
C THR A 236 16.63 7.33 14.79
N VAL A 237 17.78 6.65 14.76
CA VAL A 237 17.84 5.18 14.70
C VAL A 237 17.20 4.56 15.94
N LYS A 238 17.53 5.04 17.13
CA LYS A 238 16.93 4.61 18.40
C LYS A 238 15.41 4.74 18.37
N GLY A 239 14.91 5.90 17.95
CA GLY A 239 13.47 6.15 17.84
C GLY A 239 12.78 5.26 16.81
N LEU A 240 13.41 4.99 15.67
CA LEU A 240 12.89 4.07 14.66
C LEU A 240 12.88 2.63 15.14
N VAL A 241 13.94 2.17 15.82
CA VAL A 241 14.00 0.82 16.40
C VAL A 241 12.90 0.66 17.45
N GLN A 242 12.77 1.60 18.39
CA GLN A 242 11.69 1.58 19.39
C GLN A 242 10.29 1.56 18.75
N ALA A 243 10.08 2.41 17.74
CA ALA A 243 8.81 2.46 17.03
C ALA A 243 8.52 1.17 16.25
N ALA A 244 9.55 0.58 15.62
CA ALA A 244 9.44 -0.69 14.92
C ALA A 244 9.21 -1.86 15.89
N GLU A 245 9.84 -1.89 17.06
CA GLU A 245 9.59 -2.89 18.11
C GLU A 245 8.14 -2.80 18.59
N ILE A 246 7.65 -1.59 18.89
CA ILE A 246 6.25 -1.37 19.26
C ILE A 246 5.30 -1.76 18.13
N HIS A 247 5.65 -1.43 16.89
CA HIS A 247 4.85 -1.79 15.72
C HIS A 247 4.84 -3.30 15.49
N GLN A 248 5.96 -4.00 15.65
CA GLN A 248 6.04 -5.46 15.59
C GLN A 248 5.31 -6.12 16.76
N ALA A 249 5.33 -5.53 17.96
CA ALA A 249 4.63 -6.04 19.14
C ALA A 249 3.12 -5.83 19.04
N THR A 250 2.68 -4.72 18.46
CA THR A 250 1.25 -4.36 18.37
C THR A 250 0.60 -4.88 17.09
N SER A 251 1.38 -5.01 16.01
CA SER A 251 0.95 -5.46 14.68
C SER A 251 1.82 -6.59 14.07
N PRO A 252 2.02 -7.75 14.75
CA PRO A 252 2.69 -8.90 14.13
C PRO A 252 1.98 -9.34 12.83
N GLY A 253 2.71 -9.45 11.71
CA GLY A 253 2.11 -9.78 10.39
C GLY A 253 1.94 -8.60 9.43
N ALA A 254 2.27 -7.37 9.84
CA ALA A 254 2.35 -6.22 8.94
C ALA A 254 3.50 -6.33 7.91
N SER A 255 4.46 -7.24 8.13
CA SER A 255 5.44 -7.63 7.11
C SER A 255 4.76 -8.62 6.14
N ALA A 256 4.39 -8.15 4.96
CA ALA A 256 3.72 -8.98 3.95
C ALA A 256 4.58 -10.16 3.46
N THR A 257 5.89 -10.16 3.77
CA THR A 257 6.84 -11.20 3.36
C THR A 257 6.82 -12.43 4.27
N GLY A 258 6.10 -12.41 5.39
CA GLY A 258 6.02 -13.55 6.33
C GLY A 258 7.33 -13.88 7.06
N SER A 259 8.43 -13.19 6.76
CA SER A 259 9.77 -13.40 7.32
C SER A 259 9.89 -12.96 8.79
N GLY A 260 9.02 -12.07 9.25
CA GLY A 260 9.09 -11.49 10.60
C GLY A 260 10.24 -10.50 10.82
N GLU A 261 11.18 -10.39 9.87
CA GLU A 261 12.28 -9.41 9.88
C GLU A 261 11.78 -8.03 9.40
N THR A 262 12.19 -6.95 10.08
CA THR A 262 11.98 -5.56 9.66
C THR A 262 13.33 -4.88 9.46
N ARG A 263 13.52 -4.27 8.29
CA ARG A 263 14.72 -3.48 7.99
C ARG A 263 14.43 -2.01 8.22
N ILE A 264 15.20 -1.36 9.09
CA ILE A 264 15.25 0.10 9.21
C ILE A 264 16.40 0.57 8.35
N HIS A 265 16.10 1.34 7.33
CA HIS A 265 17.06 1.83 6.37
C HIS A 265 17.15 3.36 6.46
N VAL A 266 18.28 3.85 6.99
CA VAL A 266 18.57 5.29 7.06
C VAL A 266 19.46 5.69 5.89
N VAL A 267 19.00 6.62 5.07
CA VAL A 267 19.70 7.11 3.88
C VAL A 267 20.19 8.54 4.13
N LEU A 268 21.51 8.72 4.11
CA LEU A 268 22.21 9.98 4.37
C LEU A 268 22.66 10.61 3.06
N THR A 269 21.89 11.57 2.55
CA THR A 269 22.06 12.08 1.17
C THR A 269 23.19 13.08 1.00
N ARG A 270 23.95 13.37 2.07
CA ARG A 270 25.05 14.33 2.09
C ARG A 270 26.25 13.89 2.95
N ILE A 271 26.33 12.59 3.27
CA ILE A 271 27.43 12.00 4.01
C ILE A 271 28.12 10.97 3.11
N ARG A 272 29.44 11.06 2.97
CA ARG A 272 30.23 10.12 2.19
C ARG A 272 31.03 9.22 3.14
N GLU A 273 30.74 7.92 3.12
CA GLU A 273 31.50 6.94 3.91
C GLU A 273 32.96 6.90 3.46
N GLY A 274 33.89 6.77 4.42
CA GLY A 274 35.33 6.82 4.19
C GLY A 274 35.91 8.23 4.08
N SER A 275 35.08 9.29 4.10
CA SER A 275 35.54 10.68 4.12
C SER A 275 36.14 11.05 5.48
N GLN A 276 35.48 10.65 6.56
CA GLN A 276 35.85 10.98 7.94
C GLN A 276 35.73 9.73 8.83
N PRO A 277 36.84 9.25 9.45
CA PRO A 277 36.85 7.99 10.19
C PRO A 277 35.92 8.00 11.42
N GLU A 278 35.72 9.17 12.01
CA GLU A 278 34.88 9.36 13.19
C GLU A 278 33.39 9.27 12.85
N ILE A 279 33.00 9.84 11.71
CA ILE A 279 31.66 9.64 11.17
C ILE A 279 31.46 8.15 10.87
N ASP A 280 32.43 7.47 10.27
CA ASP A 280 32.33 6.03 10.00
C ASP A 280 32.25 5.19 11.29
N ARG A 281 32.92 5.59 12.38
CA ARG A 281 32.79 4.97 13.72
C ARG A 281 31.37 5.14 14.25
N LEU A 282 30.80 6.34 14.14
CA LEU A 282 29.42 6.64 14.51
C LEU A 282 28.42 5.81 13.69
N LEU A 283 28.57 5.73 12.36
CA LEU A 283 27.69 4.95 11.49
C LEU A 283 27.76 3.45 11.82
N ARG A 284 28.96 2.92 12.09
CA ARG A 284 29.14 1.53 12.58
C ARG A 284 28.50 1.31 13.96
N HIS A 285 28.51 2.31 14.84
CA HIS A 285 27.77 2.24 16.10
C HIS A 285 26.26 2.18 15.86
N ALA A 286 25.72 3.09 15.05
CA ALA A 286 24.29 3.16 14.75
C ALA A 286 23.75 1.88 14.06
N ARG A 287 24.52 1.27 13.15
CA ARG A 287 24.17 -0.03 12.53
C ARG A 287 24.02 -1.17 13.54
N ARG A 288 24.77 -1.14 14.65
CA ARG A 288 24.71 -2.16 15.73
C ARG A 288 23.51 -1.98 16.66
N MET A 289 22.74 -0.91 16.53
CA MET A 289 21.57 -0.65 17.37
C MET A 289 20.36 -1.52 17.03
N GLY A 290 20.40 -2.30 15.95
CA GLY A 290 19.37 -3.29 15.64
C GLY A 290 19.23 -4.33 16.76
N ARG A 291 18.00 -4.79 17.00
CA ARG A 291 17.66 -5.73 18.09
C ARG A 291 16.59 -6.71 17.63
N GLY A 292 16.65 -7.94 18.13
CA GLY A 292 15.70 -9.00 17.78
C GLY A 292 15.63 -9.23 16.26
N ASN A 293 14.43 -9.07 15.69
CA ASN A 293 14.19 -9.20 14.25
C ASN A 293 14.30 -7.86 13.48
N ILE A 294 14.90 -6.83 14.08
CA ILE A 294 15.06 -5.51 13.47
C ILE A 294 16.52 -5.30 13.08
N LYS A 295 16.75 -5.18 11.77
CA LYS A 295 18.06 -4.89 11.19
C LYS A 295 18.16 -3.41 10.83
N VAL A 296 19.26 -2.76 11.23
CA VAL A 296 19.53 -1.37 10.84
C VAL A 296 20.54 -1.34 9.70
N ILE A 297 20.19 -0.67 8.62
CA ILE A 297 21.01 -0.40 7.45
C ILE A 297 21.16 1.12 7.36
N ILE A 298 22.38 1.58 7.08
CA ILE A 298 22.66 3.00 6.89
C ILE A 298 23.47 3.14 5.62
N ASP A 299 23.02 3.99 4.71
CA ASP A 299 23.68 4.27 3.44
C ASP A 299 24.07 5.76 3.35
N GLY A 300 25.29 6.03 2.92
CA GLY A 300 25.75 7.35 2.47
C GLY A 300 25.50 7.61 0.99
N THR A 301 26.08 8.69 0.46
CA THR A 301 25.84 9.16 -0.92
C THR A 301 26.29 8.21 -2.03
N GLU A 302 27.21 7.29 -1.74
CA GLU A 302 27.82 6.39 -2.73
C GLU A 302 27.73 4.92 -2.32
N SER A 303 26.86 4.59 -1.37
CA SER A 303 26.67 3.22 -0.87
C SER A 303 25.22 2.77 -1.03
N GLY A 304 25.04 1.44 -1.07
CA GLY A 304 23.74 0.77 -1.11
C GLY A 304 22.74 1.41 -2.08
N ILE A 305 21.57 1.81 -1.60
CA ILE A 305 20.49 2.33 -2.44
C ILE A 305 20.88 3.62 -3.18
N CYS A 306 21.78 4.44 -2.63
CA CYS A 306 22.24 5.66 -3.29
C CYS A 306 23.24 5.39 -4.42
N SER A 307 23.93 4.25 -4.39
CA SER A 307 24.89 3.84 -5.44
C SER A 307 24.21 3.36 -6.72
N GLU A 308 22.95 2.94 -6.62
CA GLU A 308 22.18 2.46 -7.77
C GLU A 308 21.70 3.62 -8.66
N PRO A 309 21.70 3.44 -9.99
CA PRO A 309 21.15 4.45 -10.89
C PRO A 309 19.66 4.63 -10.64
N ILE A 310 19.17 5.87 -10.71
CA ILE A 310 17.73 6.15 -10.63
C ILE A 310 17.07 5.47 -11.85
N PRO A 311 16.13 4.54 -11.66
CA PRO A 311 15.44 3.93 -12.78
C PRO A 311 14.60 4.99 -13.54
N PRO A 312 14.35 4.81 -14.84
CA PRO A 312 13.41 5.64 -15.58
C PRO A 312 12.06 5.68 -14.85
N LEU A 313 11.38 6.83 -14.88
CA LEU A 313 10.14 7.05 -14.13
C LEU A 313 9.12 5.93 -14.33
N GLU A 314 8.90 5.49 -15.56
CA GLU A 314 7.93 4.43 -15.86
C GLU A 314 8.28 3.11 -15.16
N THR A 315 9.56 2.73 -15.18
CA THR A 315 10.06 1.55 -14.45
C THR A 315 9.95 1.73 -12.94
N ALA A 316 10.28 2.93 -12.43
CA ALA A 316 10.13 3.26 -11.01
C ALA A 316 8.67 3.12 -10.57
N LEU A 317 7.72 3.67 -11.33
CA LEU A 317 6.29 3.58 -11.06
C LEU A 317 5.80 2.12 -11.07
N GLN A 318 6.26 1.30 -12.02
CA GLN A 318 5.94 -0.13 -12.08
C GLN A 318 6.48 -0.92 -10.89
N ASN A 319 7.68 -0.58 -10.41
CA ASN A 319 8.29 -1.20 -9.23
C ASN A 319 7.61 -0.76 -7.93
N LEU A 320 7.28 0.53 -7.83
CA LEU A 320 6.72 1.15 -6.62
C LEU A 320 5.27 0.80 -6.42
N VAL A 321 4.49 0.77 -7.50
CA VAL A 321 3.12 0.30 -7.41
C VAL A 321 3.20 -1.18 -7.07
N PRO A 322 2.69 -1.56 -5.87
CA PRO A 322 2.60 -2.96 -5.53
C PRO A 322 1.92 -3.69 -6.69
N TYR A 323 2.57 -4.73 -7.22
CA TYR A 323 1.97 -5.70 -8.16
C TYR A 323 1.66 -5.22 -9.59
N SER A 324 2.15 -4.05 -10.05
CA SER A 324 1.95 -3.60 -11.44
C SER A 324 2.72 -4.44 -12.48
N GLY A 325 3.77 -5.16 -12.06
CA GLY A 325 4.64 -5.93 -12.97
C GLY A 325 4.50 -7.46 -12.87
N SER A 326 3.89 -8.00 -11.80
CA SER A 326 3.81 -9.46 -11.60
C SER A 326 2.70 -9.93 -10.64
N PRO A 327 1.40 -9.76 -10.96
CA PRO A 327 0.32 -10.33 -10.15
C PRO A 327 0.42 -11.86 -9.98
N GLU A 328 1.09 -12.56 -10.91
CA GLU A 328 1.38 -13.99 -10.85
C GLU A 328 2.14 -14.44 -9.61
N LYS A 329 2.94 -13.58 -8.97
CA LYS A 329 3.71 -13.92 -7.76
C LYS A 329 2.83 -14.18 -6.54
N TYR A 330 1.56 -13.81 -6.61
CA TYR A 330 0.61 -13.83 -5.48
C TYR A 330 -0.64 -14.66 -5.78
N LEU A 331 -0.64 -15.29 -6.94
CA LEU A 331 -1.62 -16.27 -7.35
C LEU A 331 -1.04 -17.65 -7.09
N THR A 332 -1.83 -18.50 -6.47
CA THR A 332 -1.54 -19.93 -6.41
C THR A 332 -1.69 -20.57 -7.80
N GLU A 333 -1.03 -21.71 -8.02
CA GLU A 333 -1.16 -22.47 -9.27
C GLU A 333 -2.60 -22.91 -9.56
N LYS A 334 -3.36 -23.11 -8.47
CA LYS A 334 -4.79 -23.41 -8.48
C LYS A 334 -5.56 -22.20 -7.98
N ILE A 335 -6.57 -21.75 -8.72
CA ILE A 335 -7.38 -20.58 -8.39
C ILE A 335 -8.83 -20.99 -8.15
N ASN A 336 -9.40 -20.49 -7.06
CA ASN A 336 -10.83 -20.59 -6.77
C ASN A 336 -11.59 -19.37 -7.30
N LEU A 337 -12.58 -19.59 -8.16
CA LEU A 337 -13.39 -18.55 -8.77
C LEU A 337 -14.73 -18.43 -8.04
N ASP A 338 -15.03 -17.22 -7.53
CA ASP A 338 -16.34 -16.95 -6.96
C ASP A 338 -17.42 -16.78 -8.06
N ALA A 339 -18.68 -16.82 -7.65
CA ALA A 339 -19.82 -16.67 -8.57
C ALA A 339 -19.75 -15.37 -9.39
N SER A 340 -19.27 -14.28 -8.82
CA SER A 340 -19.18 -13.00 -9.50
C SER A 340 -18.08 -12.89 -10.54
N THR A 341 -16.93 -13.52 -10.31
CA THR A 341 -15.88 -13.64 -11.32
C THR A 341 -16.35 -14.51 -12.48
N MET A 342 -17.06 -15.60 -12.18
CA MET A 342 -17.69 -16.42 -13.23
C MET A 342 -18.73 -15.63 -14.02
N ILE A 343 -19.56 -14.80 -13.39
CA ILE A 343 -20.50 -13.90 -14.08
C ILE A 343 -19.76 -12.93 -15.02
N ALA A 344 -18.64 -12.37 -14.59
CA ALA A 344 -17.83 -11.49 -15.43
C ALA A 344 -17.29 -12.24 -16.68
N LEU A 345 -16.84 -13.49 -16.53
CA LEU A 345 -16.34 -14.34 -17.62
C LEU A 345 -17.41 -14.81 -18.62
N ILE A 346 -18.70 -14.69 -18.29
CA ILE A 346 -19.78 -15.09 -19.20
C ILE A 346 -20.61 -13.90 -19.68
N SER A 347 -20.40 -12.70 -19.16
CA SER A 347 -21.24 -11.53 -19.45
C SER A 347 -21.20 -11.16 -20.92
N ASP A 348 -22.35 -10.86 -21.52
CA ASP A 348 -22.37 -10.29 -22.88
C ASP A 348 -21.61 -8.95 -22.91
N ILE A 349 -21.57 -8.16 -21.82
CA ILE A 349 -20.86 -6.87 -21.80
C ILE A 349 -19.37 -7.04 -22.08
N SER A 350 -18.79 -8.16 -21.69
CA SER A 350 -17.36 -8.45 -21.89
C SER A 350 -17.07 -9.31 -23.13
N HIS A 351 -18.09 -9.86 -23.79
CA HIS A 351 -17.89 -10.83 -24.88
C HIS A 351 -18.69 -10.53 -26.14
N ALA A 352 -19.53 -9.49 -26.14
CA ALA A 352 -20.34 -9.05 -27.27
C ALA A 352 -20.28 -7.53 -27.41
N GLN A 353 -20.48 -7.04 -28.63
CA GLN A 353 -20.70 -5.61 -28.86
C GLN A 353 -22.13 -5.25 -28.42
N ILE A 354 -22.25 -4.31 -27.50
CA ILE A 354 -23.53 -3.86 -26.94
C ILE A 354 -23.61 -2.36 -27.04
N GLU A 355 -24.71 -1.84 -27.56
CA GLU A 355 -24.96 -0.40 -27.54
C GLU A 355 -25.45 0.03 -26.15
N VAL A 356 -24.96 1.18 -25.68
CA VAL A 356 -25.42 1.82 -24.45
C VAL A 356 -26.89 2.22 -24.60
N GLN A 357 -27.71 1.87 -23.61
CA GLN A 357 -29.14 2.21 -23.59
C GLN A 357 -29.50 3.05 -22.37
N ASP A 358 -30.54 3.89 -22.48
CA ASP A 358 -30.95 4.83 -21.43
C ASP A 358 -31.48 4.15 -20.16
N TRP A 359 -31.96 2.91 -20.26
CA TRP A 359 -32.43 2.12 -19.13
C TRP A 359 -31.32 1.34 -18.41
N HIS A 360 -30.11 1.29 -19.00
CA HIS A 360 -28.97 0.75 -18.28
C HIS A 360 -28.66 1.66 -17.10
N ARG A 361 -28.27 1.05 -15.98
CA ARG A 361 -27.75 1.84 -14.86
C ARG A 361 -26.46 2.54 -15.29
N LYS A 362 -26.18 3.72 -14.73
CA LYS A 362 -25.00 4.55 -15.07
C LYS A 362 -23.67 3.78 -15.00
N ASP A 363 -23.55 2.84 -14.08
CA ASP A 363 -22.39 1.96 -13.92
C ASP A 363 -22.25 0.96 -15.08
N ILE A 364 -23.36 0.42 -15.58
CA ILE A 364 -23.38 -0.46 -16.77
C ILE A 364 -23.08 0.35 -18.04
N GLN A 365 -23.65 1.55 -18.16
CA GLN A 365 -23.37 2.45 -19.30
C GLN A 365 -21.88 2.77 -19.40
N LYS A 366 -21.25 3.11 -18.28
CA LYS A 366 -19.81 3.37 -18.20
C LYS A 366 -18.99 2.15 -18.63
N GLN A 367 -19.38 0.95 -18.18
CA GLN A 367 -18.70 -0.29 -18.53
C GLN A 367 -18.78 -0.59 -20.03
N ILE A 368 -19.97 -0.46 -20.64
CA ILE A 368 -20.14 -0.68 -22.08
C ILE A 368 -19.24 0.29 -22.88
N GLN A 369 -19.21 1.57 -22.48
CA GLN A 369 -18.35 2.58 -23.11
C GLN A 369 -16.85 2.26 -22.95
N GLU A 370 -16.44 1.75 -21.79
CA GLU A 370 -15.06 1.34 -21.51
C GLU A 370 -14.64 0.14 -22.39
N GLU A 371 -15.48 -0.89 -22.48
CA GLU A 371 -15.23 -2.07 -23.32
C GLU A 371 -15.22 -1.71 -24.83
N ASP A 372 -16.16 -0.87 -25.29
CA ASP A 372 -16.28 -0.45 -26.70
C ASP A 372 -15.11 0.42 -27.18
N SER A 373 -14.47 1.17 -26.27
CA SER A 373 -13.33 2.03 -26.62
C SER A 373 -12.09 1.25 -27.10
N GLY A 374 -12.11 -0.09 -27.06
CA GLY A 374 -11.07 -1.00 -27.56
C GLY A 374 -9.77 -1.00 -26.75
N SER A 375 -9.47 0.10 -26.07
CA SER A 375 -8.34 0.26 -25.16
C SER A 375 -8.56 -0.42 -23.80
N ASN A 376 -9.78 -0.79 -23.42
CA ASN A 376 -10.08 -1.33 -22.07
C ASN A 376 -10.94 -2.60 -22.12
N ALA A 377 -10.58 -3.58 -22.96
CA ALA A 377 -11.21 -4.90 -22.92
C ALA A 377 -10.95 -5.59 -21.56
N THR A 378 -11.82 -5.40 -20.57
CA THR A 378 -11.44 -5.55 -19.15
C THR A 378 -11.15 -7.01 -18.79
N VAL A 379 -11.96 -7.93 -19.31
CA VAL A 379 -11.71 -9.38 -19.15
C VAL A 379 -10.42 -9.79 -19.87
N ALA A 380 -10.23 -9.34 -21.11
CA ALA A 380 -9.09 -9.76 -21.93
C ALA A 380 -7.75 -9.21 -21.41
N LYS A 381 -7.73 -7.98 -20.92
CA LYS A 381 -6.53 -7.31 -20.43
C LYS A 381 -6.20 -7.66 -18.97
N PHE A 382 -7.20 -7.88 -18.13
CA PHE A 382 -6.98 -8.02 -16.69
C PHE A 382 -7.30 -9.40 -16.16
N LEU A 383 -8.43 -9.99 -16.55
CA LEU A 383 -8.84 -11.26 -15.95
C LEU A 383 -8.10 -12.45 -16.58
N TYR A 384 -7.98 -12.50 -17.90
CA TYR A 384 -7.30 -13.61 -18.58
C TYR A 384 -5.84 -13.80 -18.17
N PRO A 385 -4.98 -12.76 -18.07
CA PRO A 385 -3.59 -12.94 -17.62
C PRO A 385 -3.47 -13.57 -16.22
N LEU A 386 -4.48 -13.37 -15.35
CA LEU A 386 -4.52 -13.96 -14.02
C LEU A 386 -4.93 -15.43 -14.03
N LEU A 387 -5.67 -15.87 -15.05
CA LEU A 387 -6.25 -17.21 -15.13
C LEU A 387 -5.47 -18.16 -16.04
N VAL A 388 -4.70 -17.62 -16.99
CA VAL A 388 -3.88 -18.40 -17.93
C VAL A 388 -2.90 -19.29 -17.18
N ASP A 389 -2.73 -20.50 -17.72
CA ASP A 389 -1.83 -21.57 -17.27
C ASP A 389 -2.09 -22.10 -15.85
N ARG A 390 -3.24 -21.76 -15.26
CA ARG A 390 -3.64 -22.17 -13.90
C ARG A 390 -4.80 -23.13 -13.88
N GLU A 391 -4.85 -23.96 -12.83
CA GLU A 391 -6.00 -24.82 -12.58
C GLU A 391 -7.16 -23.98 -12.04
N LEU A 392 -8.26 -23.92 -12.78
CA LEU A 392 -9.46 -23.17 -12.38
C LEU A 392 -10.45 -24.09 -11.68
N VAL A 393 -10.83 -23.72 -10.46
CA VAL A 393 -11.87 -24.40 -9.69
C VAL A 393 -12.94 -23.43 -9.20
N CYS A 394 -14.13 -23.95 -8.93
CA CYS A 394 -15.17 -23.23 -8.20
C CYS A 394 -15.94 -24.20 -7.31
N THR A 395 -16.61 -23.69 -6.29
CA THR A 395 -17.46 -24.54 -5.44
C THR A 395 -18.81 -24.81 -6.09
N LEU A 396 -19.43 -25.94 -5.75
CA LEU A 396 -20.75 -26.31 -6.25
C LEU A 396 -21.80 -25.23 -5.93
N GLY A 397 -21.76 -24.65 -4.73
CA GLY A 397 -22.65 -23.54 -4.37
C GLY A 397 -22.46 -22.29 -5.23
N ALA A 398 -21.21 -21.96 -5.60
CA ALA A 398 -20.92 -20.87 -6.52
C ALA A 398 -21.44 -21.17 -7.93
N ALA A 399 -21.23 -22.39 -8.44
CA ALA A 399 -21.71 -22.81 -9.75
C ALA A 399 -23.25 -22.80 -9.82
N GLN A 400 -23.93 -23.33 -8.80
CA GLN A 400 -25.40 -23.29 -8.67
C GLN A 400 -25.92 -21.86 -8.70
N ARG A 401 -25.27 -20.95 -7.96
CA ARG A 401 -25.67 -19.55 -7.97
C ARG A 401 -25.56 -18.91 -9.35
N VAL A 402 -24.50 -19.21 -10.10
CA VAL A 402 -24.36 -18.73 -11.49
C VAL A 402 -25.44 -19.32 -12.38
N TRP A 403 -25.72 -20.63 -12.29
CA TRP A 403 -26.80 -21.25 -13.06
C TRP A 403 -28.15 -20.62 -12.78
N ASP A 404 -28.48 -20.31 -11.52
CA ASP A 404 -29.71 -19.65 -11.13
C ASP A 404 -29.79 -18.23 -11.69
N ILE A 405 -28.70 -17.46 -11.57
CA ILE A 405 -28.60 -16.09 -12.10
C ILE A 405 -28.83 -16.11 -13.62
N VAL A 406 -28.15 -16.99 -14.34
CA VAL A 406 -28.25 -17.09 -15.80
C VAL A 406 -29.63 -17.61 -16.22
N SER A 407 -30.22 -18.55 -15.49
CA SER A 407 -31.57 -19.05 -15.79
C SER A 407 -32.64 -17.96 -15.59
N MET A 408 -32.44 -17.04 -14.64
CA MET A 408 -33.39 -15.96 -14.35
C MET A 408 -33.17 -14.69 -15.19
N MET A 409 -31.91 -14.34 -15.46
CA MET A 409 -31.52 -13.03 -16.01
C MET A 409 -30.63 -13.11 -17.26
N GLY A 410 -30.14 -14.30 -17.62
CA GLY A 410 -29.23 -14.49 -18.75
C GLY A 410 -29.91 -14.25 -20.09
N THR A 411 -29.22 -13.58 -20.98
CA THR A 411 -29.67 -13.29 -22.35
C THR A 411 -28.54 -13.49 -23.36
N GLY A 412 -28.87 -13.58 -24.65
CA GLY A 412 -27.86 -13.64 -25.71
C GLY A 412 -26.95 -14.86 -25.59
N GLY A 413 -25.64 -14.62 -25.56
CA GLY A 413 -24.61 -15.67 -25.51
C GLY A 413 -24.31 -16.19 -24.10
N GLU A 414 -24.84 -15.55 -23.05
CA GLU A 414 -24.53 -15.85 -21.65
C GLU A 414 -24.86 -17.31 -21.26
N PRO A 415 -26.01 -17.90 -21.64
CA PRO A 415 -26.29 -19.31 -21.34
C PRO A 415 -25.33 -20.28 -22.03
N SER A 416 -24.96 -20.02 -23.30
CA SER A 416 -24.02 -20.86 -24.05
C SER A 416 -22.63 -20.82 -23.45
N ARG A 417 -22.12 -19.62 -23.09
CA ARG A 417 -20.84 -19.48 -22.38
C ARG A 417 -20.88 -20.15 -21.01
N THR A 418 -22.00 -20.07 -20.29
CA THR A 418 -22.16 -20.76 -19.00
C THR A 418 -22.03 -22.27 -19.13
N ALA A 419 -22.67 -22.87 -20.15
CA ALA A 419 -22.60 -24.31 -20.38
C ALA A 419 -21.19 -24.80 -20.72
N LEU A 420 -20.38 -23.96 -21.38
CA LEU A 420 -18.97 -24.24 -21.68
C LEU A 420 -18.05 -23.99 -20.49
N LEU A 421 -18.34 -22.97 -19.67
CA LEU A 421 -17.50 -22.57 -18.54
C LEU A 421 -17.69 -23.47 -17.32
N ILE A 422 -18.93 -23.74 -16.93
CA ILE A 422 -19.34 -24.54 -15.76
C ILE A 422 -20.48 -25.48 -16.13
N PRO A 423 -20.18 -26.61 -16.81
CA PRO A 423 -21.20 -27.56 -17.23
C PRO A 423 -21.94 -28.16 -16.02
N ARG A 424 -23.24 -28.42 -16.17
CA ARG A 424 -24.02 -29.02 -15.08
C ARG A 424 -23.60 -30.48 -14.85
N PRO A 425 -23.59 -30.97 -13.60
CA PRO A 425 -23.40 -32.40 -13.32
C PRO A 425 -24.38 -33.26 -14.11
N GLY A 426 -23.87 -34.26 -14.84
CA GLY A 426 -24.69 -35.13 -15.71
C GLY A 426 -25.04 -34.54 -17.08
N GLN A 427 -24.55 -33.34 -17.40
CA GLN A 427 -24.56 -32.82 -18.77
C GLN A 427 -23.31 -33.35 -19.47
N ASP A 428 -23.44 -34.44 -20.22
CA ASP A 428 -22.36 -35.02 -21.04
C ASP A 428 -22.05 -34.10 -22.21
N LEU A 429 -21.27 -33.06 -21.93
CA LEU A 429 -20.45 -32.42 -22.94
C LEU A 429 -19.18 -33.25 -22.99
N GLU A 430 -19.16 -34.32 -23.80
CA GLU A 430 -17.94 -35.08 -24.13
C GLU A 430 -16.98 -34.18 -24.95
N LEU A 431 -16.56 -33.07 -24.37
CA LEU A 431 -15.67 -32.09 -24.97
C LEU A 431 -14.35 -32.13 -24.23
N THR A 432 -13.28 -32.22 -24.99
CA THR A 432 -11.94 -32.02 -24.45
C THR A 432 -11.76 -30.56 -24.00
N GLU A 433 -10.72 -30.27 -23.21
CA GLU A 433 -10.42 -28.90 -22.79
C GLU A 433 -10.18 -27.99 -24.00
N GLU A 434 -9.50 -28.49 -25.03
CA GLU A 434 -9.22 -27.80 -26.28
C GLU A 434 -10.51 -27.48 -27.05
N GLU A 435 -11.44 -28.43 -27.14
CA GLU A 435 -12.73 -28.24 -27.81
C GLU A 435 -13.63 -27.26 -27.07
N SER A 436 -13.63 -27.31 -25.73
CA SER A 436 -14.36 -26.38 -24.88
C SER A 436 -13.85 -24.96 -25.05
N LEU A 437 -12.52 -24.77 -25.06
CA LEU A 437 -11.88 -23.48 -25.28
C LEU A 437 -12.14 -22.94 -26.70
N LYS A 438 -12.07 -23.81 -27.72
CA LYS A 438 -12.37 -23.44 -29.10
C LYS A 438 -13.81 -22.95 -29.25
N LYS A 439 -14.79 -23.68 -28.70
CA LYS A 439 -16.20 -23.24 -28.72
C LYS A 439 -16.41 -21.97 -27.92
N PHE A 440 -15.72 -21.81 -26.80
CA PHE A 440 -15.82 -20.59 -25.99
C PHE A 440 -15.32 -19.36 -26.76
N ARG A 441 -14.24 -19.50 -27.54
CA ARG A 441 -13.73 -18.44 -28.44
C ARG A 441 -14.74 -17.99 -29.47
N GLU A 442 -15.50 -18.92 -30.06
CA GLU A 442 -16.54 -18.60 -31.05
C GLU A 442 -17.65 -17.72 -30.45
N HIS A 443 -17.78 -17.69 -29.11
CA HIS A 443 -18.73 -16.87 -28.38
C HIS A 443 -18.15 -15.55 -27.81
N CYS A 444 -16.92 -15.19 -28.15
CA CYS A 444 -16.20 -14.02 -27.64
C CYS A 444 -15.76 -13.08 -28.77
N VAL A 445 -16.00 -11.77 -28.61
CA VAL A 445 -15.49 -10.72 -29.53
C VAL A 445 -14.00 -10.42 -29.31
N HIS A 446 -13.49 -10.61 -28.09
CA HIS A 446 -12.08 -10.39 -27.76
C HIS A 446 -11.25 -11.69 -27.82
N PRO A 447 -9.95 -11.61 -28.11
CA PRO A 447 -9.09 -12.79 -28.14
C PRO A 447 -9.04 -13.48 -26.78
N VAL A 448 -9.29 -14.79 -26.78
CA VAL A 448 -9.16 -15.65 -25.60
C VAL A 448 -7.83 -16.40 -25.70
N PRO A 449 -6.96 -16.36 -24.67
CA PRO A 449 -5.64 -16.99 -24.72
C PRO A 449 -5.70 -18.52 -24.77
N ASP A 450 -4.62 -19.16 -25.25
CA ASP A 450 -4.48 -20.62 -25.36
C ASP A 450 -4.35 -21.33 -24.01
N GLY A 451 -3.72 -20.70 -23.02
CA GLY A 451 -3.53 -21.30 -21.70
C GLY A 451 -4.74 -21.25 -20.77
N LEU A 452 -5.93 -20.82 -21.23
CA LEU A 452 -7.14 -20.79 -20.39
C LEU A 452 -7.74 -22.19 -20.27
N ARG A 453 -7.70 -22.78 -19.07
CA ARG A 453 -8.17 -24.15 -18.82
C ARG A 453 -9.68 -24.19 -18.57
N LEU A 454 -10.44 -24.70 -19.56
CA LEU A 454 -11.89 -24.88 -19.49
C LEU A 454 -12.25 -26.35 -19.75
N PRO A 455 -13.32 -26.89 -19.13
CA PRO A 455 -14.24 -26.24 -18.19
C PRO A 455 -13.62 -26.03 -16.79
N ILE A 456 -14.19 -25.11 -16.01
CA ILE A 456 -13.83 -24.92 -14.60
C ILE A 456 -14.25 -26.17 -13.80
N LYS A 457 -13.34 -26.71 -12.98
CA LYS A 457 -13.65 -27.89 -12.16
C LYS A 457 -14.52 -27.51 -10.97
N ILE A 458 -15.65 -28.20 -10.82
CA ILE A 458 -16.60 -27.96 -9.73
C ILE A 458 -16.24 -28.85 -8.52
N ILE A 459 -16.06 -28.23 -7.35
CA ILE A 459 -15.74 -28.90 -6.09
C ILE A 459 -16.94 -28.84 -5.15
N ASP A 460 -17.40 -30.00 -4.67
CA ASP A 460 -18.44 -30.08 -3.65
C ASP A 460 -17.82 -29.94 -2.24
N ALA A 461 -17.55 -28.68 -1.85
CA ALA A 461 -16.85 -28.36 -0.60
C ALA A 461 -17.75 -28.40 0.64
N LYS A 462 -19.07 -28.19 0.50
CA LYS A 462 -20.07 -28.18 1.59
C LYS A 462 -19.66 -27.33 2.79
N MET A 463 -19.00 -26.21 2.56
CA MET A 463 -18.49 -25.32 3.62
C MET A 463 -19.58 -24.91 4.59
N ALA A 464 -20.79 -24.59 4.13
CA ALA A 464 -21.90 -24.13 4.98
C ALA A 464 -22.22 -25.10 6.13
N GLY A 465 -22.05 -26.42 5.91
CA GLY A 465 -22.30 -27.45 6.92
C GLY A 465 -21.06 -27.94 7.68
N ARG A 466 -19.84 -27.54 7.30
CA ARG A 466 -18.60 -28.06 7.90
C ARG A 466 -17.66 -27.02 8.49
N TRP A 467 -17.86 -25.73 8.20
CA TRP A 467 -16.90 -24.69 8.59
C TRP A 467 -16.69 -24.60 10.11
N GLU A 468 -17.71 -24.87 10.93
CA GLU A 468 -17.59 -24.88 12.39
C GLU A 468 -16.61 -25.96 12.87
N GLY A 469 -16.70 -27.17 12.31
CA GLY A 469 -15.78 -28.27 12.60
C GLY A 469 -14.36 -27.97 12.12
N LEU A 470 -14.18 -27.25 11.00
CA LEU A 470 -12.86 -26.83 10.52
C LEU A 470 -12.19 -25.82 11.46
N VAL A 471 -12.97 -25.01 12.17
CA VAL A 471 -12.46 -24.12 13.22
C VAL A 471 -12.05 -24.95 14.44
N GLU A 472 -12.86 -25.93 14.85
CA GLU A 472 -12.53 -26.85 15.96
C GLU A 472 -11.27 -27.68 15.68
N GLU A 473 -11.09 -28.12 14.44
CA GLU A 473 -9.89 -28.82 13.94
C GLU A 473 -8.67 -27.90 13.75
N LYS A 474 -8.80 -26.59 14.02
CA LYS A 474 -7.76 -25.56 13.82
C LYS A 474 -7.26 -25.42 12.37
N LYS A 475 -8.03 -25.89 11.39
CA LYS A 475 -7.76 -25.64 9.96
C LYS A 475 -8.18 -24.25 9.53
N LEU A 476 -9.17 -23.67 10.22
CA LEU A 476 -9.59 -22.28 10.06
C LEU A 476 -9.44 -21.53 11.41
N PRO A 477 -9.11 -20.23 11.39
CA PRO A 477 -9.02 -19.44 12.62
C PRO A 477 -10.38 -19.23 13.30
N GLU A 478 -10.37 -19.03 14.62
CA GLU A 478 -11.58 -18.71 15.40
C GLU A 478 -12.34 -17.46 14.89
N VAL A 479 -11.64 -16.50 14.26
CA VAL A 479 -12.24 -15.30 13.62
C VAL A 479 -13.23 -15.67 12.53
N VAL A 480 -13.10 -16.85 11.93
CA VAL A 480 -14.04 -17.33 10.93
C VAL A 480 -15.43 -17.47 11.54
N ARG A 481 -15.59 -17.68 12.86
CA ARG A 481 -16.91 -17.72 13.50
C ARG A 481 -17.65 -16.39 13.38
N SER A 482 -16.99 -15.25 13.57
CA SER A 482 -17.62 -13.93 13.39
C SER A 482 -17.80 -13.62 11.90
N ILE A 483 -16.77 -13.85 11.08
CA ILE A 483 -16.82 -13.59 9.64
C ILE A 483 -17.95 -14.40 8.98
N ALA A 484 -18.06 -15.70 9.27
CA ALA A 484 -19.09 -16.56 8.71
C ALA A 484 -20.48 -16.11 9.14
N LYS A 485 -20.71 -15.85 10.44
CA LYS A 485 -22.04 -15.49 10.96
C LYS A 485 -22.49 -14.08 10.55
N ASP A 486 -21.57 -13.12 10.55
CA ASP A 486 -21.93 -11.70 10.44
C ASP A 486 -21.75 -11.14 9.02
N LEU A 487 -20.86 -11.72 8.21
CA LEU A 487 -20.46 -11.16 6.91
C LEU A 487 -20.80 -12.05 5.70
N LEU A 488 -20.80 -13.38 5.86
CA LEU A 488 -20.95 -14.30 4.74
C LEU A 488 -22.38 -14.84 4.64
N ASN A 489 -22.93 -14.87 3.43
CA ASN A 489 -24.09 -15.70 3.11
C ASN A 489 -23.61 -17.10 2.67
N GLU A 490 -24.52 -18.08 2.57
CA GLU A 490 -24.15 -19.47 2.24
C GLU A 490 -23.27 -19.58 0.98
N VAL A 491 -23.58 -18.83 -0.09
CA VAL A 491 -22.80 -18.87 -1.33
C VAL A 491 -21.40 -18.28 -1.16
N ASN A 492 -21.28 -17.18 -0.44
CA ASN A 492 -19.98 -16.55 -0.16
C ASN A 492 -19.17 -17.41 0.83
N MET A 493 -19.82 -18.09 1.78
CA MET A 493 -19.16 -19.06 2.66
C MET A 493 -18.51 -20.17 1.85
N GLU A 494 -19.26 -20.79 0.92
CA GLU A 494 -18.74 -21.83 0.04
C GLU A 494 -17.51 -21.35 -0.72
N SER A 495 -17.52 -20.14 -1.27
CA SER A 495 -16.39 -19.64 -2.06
C SER A 495 -15.20 -19.22 -1.19
N PHE A 496 -15.39 -18.31 -0.24
CA PHE A 496 -14.29 -17.67 0.49
C PHE A 496 -13.66 -18.61 1.53
N LEU A 497 -14.46 -19.39 2.26
CA LEU A 497 -13.91 -20.29 3.28
C LEU A 497 -13.22 -21.49 2.64
N TYR A 498 -13.68 -21.98 1.48
CA TYR A 498 -12.99 -23.04 0.75
C TYR A 498 -11.59 -22.60 0.32
N GLY A 499 -11.48 -21.42 -0.28
CA GLY A 499 -10.17 -20.90 -0.68
C GLY A 499 -9.21 -20.72 0.52
N TRP A 500 -9.76 -20.29 1.66
CA TRP A 500 -8.99 -20.16 2.90
C TRP A 500 -8.51 -21.52 3.43
N GLU A 501 -9.41 -22.51 3.55
CA GLU A 501 -9.05 -23.86 4.03
C GLU A 501 -8.05 -24.55 3.10
N ALA A 502 -8.24 -24.44 1.78
CA ALA A 502 -7.37 -25.06 0.80
C ALA A 502 -6.06 -24.29 0.57
N GLY A 503 -5.89 -23.10 1.17
CA GLY A 503 -4.70 -22.25 0.98
C GLY A 503 -4.52 -21.77 -0.46
N ILE A 504 -5.63 -21.60 -1.21
CA ILE A 504 -5.63 -21.17 -2.62
C ILE A 504 -6.24 -19.78 -2.78
N THR A 505 -5.74 -19.04 -3.77
CA THR A 505 -6.24 -17.69 -4.05
C THR A 505 -7.68 -17.74 -4.53
N THR A 506 -8.56 -17.03 -3.81
CA THR A 506 -9.95 -16.79 -4.23
C THR A 506 -10.02 -15.51 -5.02
N VAL A 507 -10.41 -15.61 -6.29
CA VAL A 507 -10.63 -14.47 -7.16
C VAL A 507 -12.11 -14.09 -7.11
N THR A 508 -12.38 -12.80 -6.87
CA THR A 508 -13.72 -12.26 -6.70
C THR A 508 -13.79 -10.86 -7.33
N ALA A 509 -14.97 -10.40 -7.74
CA ALA A 509 -15.17 -8.96 -7.98
C ALA A 509 -15.74 -8.23 -6.74
N ASN A 510 -15.91 -8.92 -5.60
CA ASN A 510 -16.53 -8.43 -4.37
C ASN A 510 -15.58 -7.69 -3.44
N GLY A 511 -15.12 -6.53 -3.91
CA GLY A 511 -14.25 -5.65 -3.13
C GLY A 511 -14.81 -5.26 -1.76
N SER A 512 -16.10 -4.99 -1.63
CA SER A 512 -16.68 -4.60 -0.33
C SER A 512 -16.65 -5.73 0.69
N LEU A 513 -16.98 -6.95 0.28
CA LEU A 513 -16.93 -8.12 1.16
C LEU A 513 -15.49 -8.48 1.53
N ALA A 514 -14.59 -8.47 0.54
CA ALA A 514 -13.18 -8.71 0.76
C ALA A 514 -12.58 -7.70 1.76
N GLN A 515 -12.97 -6.42 1.68
CA GLN A 515 -12.57 -5.39 2.65
C GLN A 515 -13.15 -5.62 4.05
N GLN A 516 -14.37 -6.13 4.15
CA GLN A 516 -14.99 -6.46 5.43
C GLN A 516 -14.28 -7.64 6.09
N ILE A 517 -13.92 -8.67 5.31
CA ILE A 517 -13.11 -9.80 5.77
C ILE A 517 -11.74 -9.31 6.26
N GLY A 518 -11.07 -8.45 5.49
CA GLY A 518 -9.79 -7.85 5.86
C GLY A 518 -9.86 -7.07 7.17
N ARG A 519 -10.88 -6.22 7.33
CA ARG A 519 -11.10 -5.47 8.58
C ARG A 519 -11.41 -6.37 9.78
N ALA A 520 -12.24 -7.38 9.60
CA ALA A 520 -12.57 -8.33 10.67
C ALA A 520 -11.32 -9.10 11.14
N LEU A 521 -10.43 -9.45 10.20
CA LEU A 521 -9.13 -10.05 10.49
C LEU A 521 -8.21 -9.11 11.27
N GLU A 522 -8.09 -7.86 10.85
CA GLU A 522 -7.32 -6.84 11.56
C GLU A 522 -7.87 -6.63 12.99
N GLU A 523 -9.19 -6.59 13.16
CA GLU A 523 -9.87 -6.43 14.45
C GLU A 523 -9.64 -7.63 15.38
N ASP A 524 -9.81 -8.86 14.90
CA ASP A 524 -9.54 -10.08 15.70
C ASP A 524 -8.07 -10.21 16.08
N GLN A 525 -7.16 -9.94 15.13
CA GLN A 525 -5.72 -9.90 15.43
C GLN A 525 -5.41 -8.88 16.52
N THR A 526 -6.05 -7.70 16.46
CA THR A 526 -5.93 -6.66 17.50
C THR A 526 -6.50 -7.13 18.83
N GLN A 527 -7.64 -7.84 18.84
CA GLN A 527 -8.30 -8.33 20.05
C GLN A 527 -7.54 -9.47 20.74
N ARG A 528 -7.10 -10.50 20.01
CA ARG A 528 -6.35 -11.63 20.57
C ARG A 528 -5.06 -11.17 21.25
N ARG A 529 -4.40 -10.17 20.68
CA ARG A 529 -3.17 -9.58 21.23
C ARG A 529 -3.42 -8.78 22.52
N GLN A 530 -4.60 -8.18 22.67
CA GLN A 530 -5.00 -7.56 23.93
C GLN A 530 -5.29 -8.59 25.03
N THR A 531 -5.75 -9.80 24.66
CA THR A 531 -6.06 -10.87 25.62
C THR A 531 -4.84 -11.73 25.98
N GLN A 532 -3.82 -11.82 25.11
CA GLN A 532 -2.63 -12.66 25.30
C GLN A 532 -1.45 -11.98 26.04
N GLN A 533 -1.62 -10.81 26.66
CA GLN A 533 -0.58 -10.15 27.49
C GLN A 533 -0.23 -10.87 28.82
N GLY A 534 -0.40 -12.20 28.91
CA GLY A 534 -0.11 -12.98 30.11
C GLY A 534 0.25 -14.46 29.93
N GLU A 535 0.29 -14.99 28.70
CA GLU A 535 0.65 -16.40 28.48
C GLU A 535 1.62 -16.53 27.30
N GLU A 536 2.92 -16.63 27.62
CA GLU A 536 3.96 -17.06 26.66
C GLU A 536 3.71 -18.52 26.28
N GLY A 537 3.29 -18.76 25.04
CA GLY A 537 3.20 -20.13 24.51
C GLY A 537 2.12 -20.43 23.47
N SER A 538 1.50 -19.44 22.82
CA SER A 538 0.48 -19.74 21.80
C SER A 538 1.08 -19.91 20.41
N ASN A 539 0.64 -20.97 19.71
CA ASN A 539 0.92 -21.30 18.31
C ASN A 539 0.93 -20.08 17.36
N PRO A 540 1.74 -20.12 16.28
CA PRO A 540 1.75 -19.06 15.27
C PRO A 540 0.33 -18.81 14.73
N PRO A 541 0.00 -17.55 14.39
CA PRO A 541 -1.31 -17.22 13.87
C PRO A 541 -1.56 -18.03 12.60
N PRO A 542 -2.77 -18.61 12.43
CA PRO A 542 -3.11 -19.32 11.20
C PRO A 542 -3.04 -18.36 10.00
N PRO A 543 -2.70 -18.89 8.81
CA PRO A 543 -2.48 -18.08 7.62
C PRO A 543 -3.77 -17.33 7.24
N ALA A 544 -3.61 -16.06 6.85
CA ALA A 544 -4.70 -15.22 6.38
C ALA A 544 -5.19 -15.69 5.00
N PRO A 545 -6.44 -15.37 4.61
CA PRO A 545 -6.99 -15.82 3.34
C PRO A 545 -6.33 -15.07 2.18
N LEU A 546 -6.05 -15.80 1.10
CA LEU A 546 -5.57 -15.23 -0.15
C LEU A 546 -6.78 -14.80 -1.00
N ILE A 547 -7.13 -13.52 -0.98
CA ILE A 547 -8.29 -12.98 -1.71
C ILE A 547 -7.83 -11.95 -2.73
N LEU A 548 -8.05 -12.23 -4.01
CA LEU A 548 -7.78 -11.31 -5.10
C LEU A 548 -9.08 -10.71 -5.62
N VAL A 549 -9.21 -9.39 -5.53
CA VAL A 549 -10.36 -8.66 -6.04
C VAL A 549 -10.04 -8.09 -7.41
N HIS A 550 -10.95 -8.22 -8.37
CA HIS A 550 -10.89 -7.51 -9.65
C HIS A 550 -12.06 -6.54 -9.82
N SER A 551 -11.92 -5.55 -10.69
CA SER A 551 -12.91 -4.50 -10.96
C SER A 551 -13.92 -4.92 -12.01
N VAL A 552 -13.62 -5.95 -12.81
CA VAL A 552 -14.48 -6.41 -13.91
C VAL A 552 -15.89 -6.61 -13.37
N ARG A 553 -16.81 -5.87 -13.97
CA ARG A 553 -18.17 -5.71 -13.45
C ARG A 553 -19.02 -6.93 -13.80
N ARG A 554 -20.05 -7.17 -12.99
CA ARG A 554 -20.75 -8.46 -12.84
C ARG A 554 -22.19 -8.41 -13.35
N SER A 555 -22.45 -7.74 -14.46
CA SER A 555 -23.82 -7.57 -14.96
C SER A 555 -24.12 -8.55 -16.07
N LEU A 556 -25.31 -9.16 -16.01
CA LEU A 556 -25.91 -9.88 -17.12
C LEU A 556 -27.02 -9.04 -17.76
N GLY A 557 -27.53 -9.47 -18.91
CA GLY A 557 -28.83 -9.01 -19.39
C GLY A 557 -28.85 -7.65 -20.07
N ALA A 558 -27.71 -7.15 -20.56
CA ALA A 558 -27.63 -5.83 -21.20
C ALA A 558 -28.52 -5.71 -22.46
N LYS A 559 -29.02 -6.82 -23.01
CA LYS A 559 -29.96 -6.86 -24.14
C LYS A 559 -31.45 -6.90 -23.76
N GLY A 560 -31.81 -6.99 -22.47
CA GLY A 560 -33.21 -7.10 -22.04
C GLY A 560 -33.90 -5.73 -21.86
N GLN A 561 -35.06 -5.53 -22.51
CA GLN A 561 -35.97 -4.41 -22.19
C GLN A 561 -36.48 -4.51 -20.74
N PRO A 562 -36.83 -3.38 -20.08
CA PRO A 562 -37.43 -3.41 -18.75
C PRO A 562 -38.79 -4.12 -18.77
N ARG A 563 -38.96 -5.14 -17.92
CA ARG A 563 -40.28 -5.70 -17.61
C ARG A 563 -41.16 -4.58 -17.03
N GLU A 564 -42.30 -4.32 -17.67
CA GLU A 564 -43.32 -3.43 -17.11
C GLU A 564 -43.61 -3.84 -15.66
N ARG A 565 -43.49 -2.87 -14.74
CA ARG A 565 -43.93 -3.04 -13.36
C ARG A 565 -45.41 -3.45 -13.40
N ARG A 566 -45.72 -4.69 -13.03
CA ARG A 566 -47.09 -5.11 -12.72
C ARG A 566 -47.65 -4.16 -11.66
N LYS A 567 -48.47 -3.20 -12.09
CA LYS A 567 -49.33 -2.42 -11.20
C LYS A 567 -50.32 -3.42 -10.60
N THR A 568 -50.11 -3.79 -9.35
CA THR A 568 -51.12 -4.46 -8.54
C THR A 568 -52.27 -3.47 -8.34
N ASN A 569 -53.29 -3.57 -9.18
CA ASN A 569 -54.60 -2.99 -8.93
C ASN A 569 -55.18 -3.62 -7.67
N GLY A 570 -55.62 -2.78 -6.71
CA GLY A 570 -56.30 -3.31 -5.52
C GLY A 570 -56.60 -2.28 -4.44
N ARG A 571 -57.44 -1.28 -4.73
CA ARG A 571 -58.45 -0.84 -3.76
C ARG A 571 -59.55 -0.02 -4.45
N ALA A 572 -60.62 -0.71 -4.83
CA ALA A 572 -61.92 -0.08 -5.02
C ALA A 572 -62.38 0.45 -3.66
N LYS A 573 -62.80 1.72 -3.63
CA LYS A 573 -63.66 2.28 -2.59
C LYS A 573 -65.10 2.07 -3.06
N GLU A 574 -65.89 1.34 -2.29
CA GLU A 574 -67.25 1.76 -1.96
C GLU A 574 -67.20 2.42 -0.59
#